data_AF-A0A815GK66-F1
#
_entry.id   AF-A0A815GK66-F1
#
_cell.length_a   1.000
_cell.length_b   1.000
_cell.length_c   1.000
_cell.angle_alpha   90.00
_cell.angle_beta   90.00
_cell.angle_gamma   90.00
#
_symmetry.space_group_name_H-M   'P 1'
#
loop_
_entity.id
_entity.type
_entity.pdbx_description
1 polymer ?
#
loop_
_entity_poly.entity_id
_entity_poly.type
_entity_poly.pdbx_seq_one_letter_code
_entity_poly.pdbx_strand_id
1 'polypeptide(L)'
;YTYLKDQFDTLYEEGKKGHPKMVTIGLHCRLIGRPGRIASLVRFIDYIQGHDKVWIPTRLEIAQHWKKMHPYVKPDIIPSQLDRETFVNRFGSIFEHSPWIAERTFDGELAPANDTASGLHFALRTQFRAASDDERLKVLVAHPDLAGKLAAAKRLTTESTNEQASAGLDLLTDEERETFTDLNGKYTTKFGFPFIIAVKDNTKASILDAFNRRLENDREREFETACAQVERIAQLRLKAILPD
;
A
#
# COMPACT_ATOMS: atom_id res chain seq x y z
N TYR A 1 -38.89 -0.44 -28.50
CA TYR A 1 -39.24 0.58 -27.51
C TYR A 1 -39.41 -0.07 -26.15
N THR A 2 -40.43 -0.90 -25.93
CA THR A 2 -40.72 -1.56 -24.63
C THR A 2 -39.50 -2.20 -23.98
N TYR A 3 -38.77 -3.05 -24.71
CA TYR A 3 -37.53 -3.66 -24.19
C TYR A 3 -36.49 -2.65 -23.67
N LEU A 4 -36.24 -1.55 -24.40
CA LEU A 4 -35.27 -0.53 -23.98
C LEU A 4 -35.77 0.25 -22.76
N LYS A 5 -37.08 0.53 -22.71
CA LYS A 5 -37.74 1.16 -21.56
C LYS A 5 -37.62 0.30 -20.31
N ASP A 6 -37.98 -0.98 -20.40
CA ASP A 6 -37.94 -1.91 -19.26
C ASP A 6 -36.50 -2.08 -18.74
N GLN A 7 -35.52 -2.13 -19.66
CA GLN A 7 -34.10 -2.14 -19.32
C GLN A 7 -33.69 -0.87 -18.57
N PHE A 8 -34.06 0.31 -19.09
CA PHE A 8 -33.76 1.58 -18.43
C PHE A 8 -34.42 1.67 -17.06
N ASP A 9 -35.72 1.38 -16.94
CA ASP A 9 -36.47 1.48 -15.69
C ASP A 9 -35.86 0.58 -14.61
N THR A 10 -35.48 -0.64 -14.97
CA THR A 10 -34.80 -1.56 -14.04
C THR A 10 -33.50 -0.97 -13.53
N LEU A 11 -32.64 -0.47 -14.43
CA LEU A 11 -31.35 0.14 -14.05
C LEU A 11 -31.53 1.47 -13.31
N TYR A 12 -32.58 2.22 -13.61
CA TYR A 12 -32.91 3.48 -12.95
C TYR A 12 -33.34 3.24 -11.49
N GLU A 13 -34.18 2.23 -11.25
CA GLU A 13 -34.56 1.82 -9.89
C GLU A 13 -33.37 1.27 -9.09
N GLU A 14 -32.44 0.53 -9.72
CA GLU A 14 -31.17 0.17 -9.08
C GLU A 14 -30.30 1.40 -8.78
N GLY A 15 -30.26 2.35 -9.71
CA GLY A 15 -29.56 3.63 -9.57
C GLY A 15 -30.03 4.43 -8.36
N LYS A 16 -31.35 4.50 -8.14
CA LYS A 16 -31.97 5.15 -6.98
C LYS A 16 -31.53 4.55 -5.64
N LYS A 17 -31.12 3.28 -5.61
CA LYS A 17 -30.60 2.61 -4.40
C LYS A 17 -29.14 2.97 -4.09
N GLY A 18 -28.55 3.94 -4.81
CA GLY A 18 -27.21 4.46 -4.55
C GLY A 18 -26.12 3.88 -5.45
N HIS A 19 -26.47 3.08 -6.46
CA HIS A 19 -25.51 2.45 -7.37
C HIS A 19 -25.74 2.92 -8.81
N PRO A 20 -25.09 4.00 -9.27
CA PRO A 20 -25.21 4.49 -10.65
C PRO A 20 -24.99 3.35 -11.67
N LYS A 21 -25.82 3.33 -12.73
CA LYS A 21 -25.78 2.30 -13.77
C LYS A 21 -25.50 2.90 -15.13
N MET A 22 -24.77 2.16 -15.97
CA MET A 22 -24.54 2.49 -17.37
C MET A 22 -25.34 1.53 -18.26
N VAL A 23 -26.05 2.08 -19.24
CA VAL A 23 -26.71 1.31 -20.30
C VAL A 23 -26.03 1.60 -21.64
N THR A 24 -25.68 0.54 -22.37
CA THR A 24 -25.14 0.65 -23.73
C THR A 24 -26.16 0.12 -24.72
N ILE A 25 -26.52 0.95 -25.71
CA ILE A 25 -27.46 0.58 -26.78
C ILE A 25 -26.67 0.44 -28.09
N GLY A 26 -26.52 -0.81 -28.55
CA GLY A 26 -25.87 -1.09 -29.83
C GLY A 26 -26.73 -0.65 -31.01
N LEU A 27 -26.27 0.31 -31.81
CA LEU A 27 -26.95 0.79 -33.02
C LEU A 27 -26.26 0.25 -34.27
N HIS A 28 -26.78 -0.82 -34.86
CA HIS A 28 -26.28 -1.32 -36.13
C HIS A 28 -26.75 -0.41 -37.28
N CYS A 29 -25.82 0.20 -38.03
CA CYS A 29 -26.11 1.22 -39.05
C CYS A 29 -27.20 0.82 -40.06
N ARG A 30 -27.19 -0.45 -40.52
CA ARG A 30 -28.19 -0.96 -41.48
C ARG A 30 -29.56 -1.27 -40.88
N LEU A 31 -29.65 -1.48 -39.57
CA LEU A 31 -30.90 -1.86 -38.90
C LEU A 31 -31.61 -0.66 -38.29
N ILE A 32 -30.84 0.26 -37.69
CA ILE A 32 -31.42 1.40 -36.99
C ILE A 32 -32.10 2.39 -37.94
N GLY A 33 -31.58 2.55 -39.16
CA GLY A 33 -32.16 3.45 -40.17
C GLY A 33 -33.52 3.01 -40.72
N ARG A 34 -34.02 1.81 -40.36
CA ARG A 34 -35.37 1.38 -40.77
C ARG A 34 -36.42 2.24 -40.06
N PRO A 35 -37.48 2.73 -40.74
CA PRO A 35 -38.46 3.66 -40.16
C PRO A 35 -39.03 3.24 -38.79
N GLY A 36 -39.40 1.95 -38.61
CA GLY A 36 -39.92 1.46 -37.34
C GLY A 36 -38.89 1.39 -36.20
N ARG A 37 -37.59 1.26 -36.52
CA ARG A 37 -36.49 1.18 -35.55
C ARG A 37 -36.03 2.56 -35.12
N ILE A 38 -35.85 3.50 -36.06
CA ILE A 38 -35.49 4.88 -35.72
C ILE A 38 -36.59 5.56 -34.91
N ALA A 39 -37.86 5.39 -35.28
CA ALA A 39 -38.98 5.93 -34.50
C ALA A 39 -39.04 5.35 -33.07
N SER A 40 -38.64 4.09 -32.89
CA SER A 40 -38.55 3.48 -31.56
C SER A 40 -37.39 4.03 -30.72
N LEU A 41 -36.28 4.43 -31.35
CA LEU A 41 -35.14 5.04 -30.69
C LEU A 41 -35.47 6.48 -30.26
N VAL A 42 -36.09 7.27 -31.15
CA VAL A 42 -36.54 8.64 -30.83
C VAL A 42 -37.44 8.62 -29.59
N ARG A 43 -38.51 7.81 -29.60
CA ARG A 43 -39.40 7.67 -28.43
C ARG A 43 -38.66 7.26 -27.15
N PHE A 44 -37.63 6.44 -27.27
CA PHE A 44 -36.84 6.02 -26.11
C PHE A 44 -35.97 7.15 -25.57
N ILE A 45 -35.34 7.94 -26.44
CA ILE A 45 -34.55 9.13 -26.04
C ILE A 45 -35.47 10.14 -25.36
N ASP A 46 -36.62 10.46 -25.96
CA ASP A 46 -37.60 11.38 -25.37
C ASP A 46 -38.06 10.91 -23.98
N TYR A 47 -38.28 9.59 -23.83
CA TYR A 47 -38.66 8.99 -22.56
C TYR A 47 -37.57 9.20 -21.49
N ILE A 48 -36.32 8.80 -21.75
CA ILE A 48 -35.25 8.88 -20.74
C ILE A 48 -34.85 10.32 -20.39
N GLN A 49 -35.05 11.28 -21.30
CA GLN A 49 -34.84 12.70 -21.03
C GLN A 49 -35.86 13.27 -20.03
N GLY A 50 -37.00 12.61 -19.82
CA GLY A 50 -38.00 12.98 -18.81
C GLY A 50 -37.62 12.56 -17.38
N HIS A 51 -36.54 11.82 -17.17
CA HIS A 51 -36.11 11.35 -15.85
C HIS A 51 -34.95 12.19 -15.29
N ASP A 52 -34.96 12.45 -13.98
CA ASP A 52 -33.88 13.15 -13.29
C ASP A 52 -32.60 12.29 -13.25
N LYS A 53 -31.43 12.95 -13.24
CA LYS A 53 -30.09 12.33 -13.17
C LYS A 53 -29.78 11.34 -14.30
N VAL A 54 -30.42 11.48 -15.46
CA VAL A 54 -30.04 10.80 -16.69
C VAL A 54 -29.02 11.63 -17.44
N TRP A 55 -27.86 11.04 -17.72
CA TRP A 55 -26.83 11.64 -18.53
C TRP A 55 -26.75 10.91 -19.87
N ILE A 56 -26.92 11.65 -20.97
CA ILE A 56 -26.75 11.14 -22.34
C ILE A 56 -25.49 11.78 -22.95
N PRO A 57 -24.29 11.28 -22.60
CA PRO A 57 -23.06 11.88 -23.10
C PRO A 57 -22.61 11.34 -24.44
N THR A 58 -21.90 12.18 -25.17
CA THR A 58 -20.90 11.78 -26.16
C THR A 58 -19.68 11.13 -25.50
N ARG A 59 -18.90 10.37 -26.27
CA ARG A 59 -17.62 9.81 -25.76
C ARG A 59 -16.65 10.88 -25.26
N LEU A 60 -16.69 12.08 -25.85
CA LEU A 60 -15.85 13.21 -25.45
C LEU A 60 -16.25 13.73 -24.06
N GLU A 61 -17.54 13.88 -23.78
CA GLU A 61 -18.03 14.32 -22.48
C GLU A 61 -17.71 13.30 -21.38
N ILE A 62 -17.79 11.99 -21.68
CA ILE A 62 -17.32 10.94 -20.75
C ILE A 62 -15.84 11.13 -20.44
N ALA A 63 -15.00 11.30 -21.47
CA ALA A 63 -13.57 11.48 -21.29
C ALA A 63 -13.23 12.76 -20.49
N GLN A 64 -13.93 13.87 -20.77
CA GLN A 64 -13.75 15.12 -20.05
C GLN A 64 -14.21 15.04 -18.59
N HIS A 65 -15.35 14.41 -18.34
CA HIS A 65 -15.83 14.15 -16.98
C HIS A 65 -14.82 13.29 -16.21
N TRP A 66 -14.34 12.21 -16.81
CA TRP A 66 -13.32 11.34 -16.20
C TRP A 66 -12.05 12.12 -15.87
N LYS A 67 -11.51 12.90 -16.81
CA LYS A 67 -10.32 13.73 -16.59
C LYS A 67 -10.52 14.76 -15.46
N LYS A 68 -11.73 15.31 -15.32
CA LYS A 68 -12.07 16.29 -14.28
C LYS A 68 -12.23 15.65 -12.91
N MET A 69 -12.91 14.50 -12.83
CA MET A 69 -13.21 13.81 -11.58
C MET A 69 -12.08 12.93 -11.08
N HIS A 70 -11.23 12.45 -11.99
CA HIS A 70 -10.06 11.62 -11.73
C HIS A 70 -8.82 12.26 -12.40
N PRO A 71 -8.41 13.46 -11.96
CA PRO A 71 -7.24 14.11 -12.52
C PRO A 71 -6.00 13.24 -12.28
N TYR A 72 -5.17 13.09 -13.31
CA TYR A 72 -3.87 12.43 -13.15
C TYR A 72 -2.99 13.26 -12.21
N VAL A 73 -2.56 12.65 -11.12
CA VAL A 73 -1.56 13.21 -10.22
C VAL A 73 -0.23 12.60 -10.64
N LYS A 74 0.67 13.43 -11.16
CA LYS A 74 2.02 12.99 -11.50
C LYS A 74 2.73 12.56 -10.21
N PRO A 75 3.34 11.36 -10.15
CA PRO A 75 4.18 10.98 -9.02
C PRO A 75 5.35 11.97 -8.89
N ASP A 76 5.62 12.41 -7.67
CA ASP A 76 6.76 13.29 -7.38
C ASP A 76 8.10 12.58 -7.64
N ILE A 77 8.10 11.25 -7.48
CA ILE A 77 9.29 10.40 -7.60
C ILE A 77 8.93 9.21 -8.48
N ILE A 78 9.81 8.92 -9.43
CA ILE A 78 9.72 7.78 -10.33
C ILE A 78 11.02 6.98 -10.15
N PRO A 79 11.06 6.00 -9.22
CA PRO A 79 12.26 5.23 -8.88
C PRO A 79 13.09 4.73 -10.08
N SER A 80 12.44 4.24 -11.13
CA SER A 80 13.09 3.73 -12.34
C SER A 80 13.79 4.80 -13.19
N GLN A 81 13.52 6.08 -12.94
CA GLN A 81 14.10 7.21 -13.67
C GLN A 81 15.13 8.00 -12.85
N LEU A 82 15.43 7.58 -11.62
CA LEU A 82 16.44 8.22 -10.78
C LEU A 82 17.84 7.77 -11.21
N ASP A 83 18.84 8.62 -10.98
CA ASP A 83 20.23 8.19 -10.97
C ASP A 83 20.55 7.39 -9.69
N ARG A 84 21.67 6.66 -9.71
CA ARG A 84 22.06 5.76 -8.62
C ARG A 84 22.23 6.48 -7.29
N GLU A 85 22.85 7.65 -7.31
CA GLU A 85 23.13 8.42 -6.09
C GLU A 85 21.82 8.90 -5.46
N THR A 86 20.93 9.49 -6.25
CA THR A 86 19.61 9.94 -5.79
C THR A 86 18.76 8.77 -5.28
N PHE A 87 18.79 7.63 -5.97
CA PHE A 87 18.06 6.43 -5.57
C PHE A 87 18.54 5.90 -4.21
N VAL A 88 19.85 5.71 -4.03
CA VAL A 88 20.42 5.19 -2.77
C VAL A 88 20.23 6.18 -1.64
N ASN A 89 20.39 7.48 -1.88
CA ASN A 89 20.11 8.51 -0.87
C ASN A 89 18.66 8.51 -0.41
N ARG A 90 17.71 8.19 -1.30
CA ARG A 90 16.27 8.21 -0.98
C ARG A 90 15.77 6.90 -0.37
N PHE A 91 16.28 5.76 -0.84
CA PHE A 91 15.75 4.44 -0.48
C PHE A 91 16.73 3.58 0.32
N GLY A 92 17.97 4.03 0.54
CA GLY A 92 19.00 3.30 1.29
C GLY A 92 18.70 3.14 2.78
N SER A 93 17.83 3.98 3.36
CA SER A 93 17.37 3.87 4.75
C SER A 93 16.12 3.00 4.93
N ILE A 94 15.51 2.50 3.83
CA ILE A 94 14.29 1.67 3.91
C ILE A 94 14.56 0.43 4.76
N PHE A 95 15.69 -0.23 4.52
CA PHE A 95 16.23 -1.23 5.42
C PHE A 95 17.28 -0.58 6.32
N GLU A 96 17.07 -0.68 7.63
CA GLU A 96 17.86 0.05 8.62
C GLU A 96 19.37 -0.22 8.51
N HIS A 97 20.15 0.86 8.40
CA HIS A 97 21.61 0.84 8.18
C HIS A 97 22.09 -0.15 7.10
N SER A 98 21.27 -0.43 6.09
CA SER A 98 21.54 -1.45 5.07
C SER A 98 21.38 -0.90 3.64
N PRO A 99 22.12 0.18 3.27
CA PRO A 99 21.99 0.83 1.96
C PRO A 99 22.37 -0.11 0.80
N TRP A 100 23.18 -1.13 1.05
CA TRP A 100 23.57 -2.14 0.07
C TRP A 100 22.37 -2.84 -0.60
N ILE A 101 21.22 -2.93 0.09
CA ILE A 101 20.00 -3.51 -0.50
C ILE A 101 19.49 -2.60 -1.62
N ALA A 102 19.45 -1.29 -1.39
CA ALA A 102 19.07 -0.31 -2.41
C ALA A 102 20.09 -0.29 -3.55
N GLU A 103 21.39 -0.36 -3.24
CA GLU A 103 22.46 -0.45 -4.24
C GLU A 103 22.27 -1.66 -5.16
N ARG A 104 22.11 -2.88 -4.59
CA ARG A 104 21.88 -4.10 -5.38
C ARG A 104 20.57 -4.05 -6.16
N THR A 105 19.53 -3.41 -5.61
CA THR A 105 18.26 -3.24 -6.30
C THR A 105 18.39 -2.32 -7.51
N PHE A 106 19.17 -1.24 -7.40
CA PHE A 106 19.44 -0.36 -8.53
C PHE A 106 20.29 -1.06 -9.60
N ASP A 107 21.34 -1.76 -9.18
CA ASP A 107 22.26 -2.49 -10.06
C ASP A 107 21.56 -3.67 -10.78
N GLY A 108 20.43 -4.16 -10.23
CA GLY A 108 19.56 -5.17 -10.85
C GLY A 108 18.59 -4.64 -11.92
N GLU A 109 18.70 -3.36 -12.28
CA GLU A 109 17.82 -2.60 -13.17
C GLU A 109 16.36 -2.48 -12.70
N LEU A 110 15.82 -1.26 -12.80
CA LEU A 110 14.45 -0.95 -12.43
C LEU A 110 13.62 -0.69 -13.68
N ALA A 111 12.39 -1.20 -13.69
CA ALA A 111 11.41 -0.98 -14.74
C ALA A 111 10.25 -0.11 -14.22
N PRO A 112 9.37 0.39 -15.10
CA PRO A 112 8.19 1.15 -14.67
C PRO A 112 7.27 0.40 -13.69
N ALA A 113 7.35 -0.94 -13.66
CA ALA A 113 6.66 -1.76 -12.67
C ALA A 113 7.14 -1.53 -11.23
N ASN A 114 8.33 -0.94 -11.04
CA ASN A 114 8.92 -0.63 -9.74
C ASN A 114 8.62 0.79 -9.26
N ASP A 115 7.85 1.59 -10.01
CA ASP A 115 7.55 2.98 -9.66
C ASP A 115 6.43 3.15 -8.63
N THR A 116 5.93 2.04 -8.08
CA THR A 116 4.96 2.01 -6.98
C THR A 116 5.59 1.47 -5.70
N ALA A 117 4.97 1.75 -4.55
CA ALA A 117 5.41 1.21 -3.26
C ALA A 117 5.50 -0.32 -3.28
N SER A 118 4.52 -0.98 -3.90
CA SER A 118 4.48 -2.44 -4.04
C SER A 118 5.56 -2.97 -4.97
N GLY A 119 5.78 -2.28 -6.10
CA GLY A 119 6.78 -2.65 -7.10
C GLY A 119 8.21 -2.51 -6.59
N LEU A 120 8.52 -1.40 -5.92
CA LEU A 120 9.83 -1.17 -5.33
C LEU A 120 10.10 -2.09 -4.14
N HIS A 121 9.06 -2.34 -3.32
CA HIS A 121 9.15 -3.30 -2.22
C HIS A 121 9.52 -4.69 -2.72
N PHE A 122 8.90 -5.13 -3.82
CA PHE A 122 9.23 -6.41 -4.44
C PHE A 122 10.70 -6.48 -4.89
N ALA A 123 11.23 -5.41 -5.49
CA ALA A 123 12.62 -5.38 -5.93
C ALA A 123 13.60 -5.44 -4.75
N LEU A 124 13.37 -4.62 -3.71
CA LEU A 124 14.21 -4.57 -2.50
C LEU A 124 14.16 -5.89 -1.71
N ARG A 125 12.96 -6.44 -1.47
CA ARG A 125 12.82 -7.72 -0.75
C ARG A 125 13.48 -8.87 -1.49
N THR A 126 13.53 -8.83 -2.83
CA THR A 126 14.17 -9.87 -3.63
C THR A 126 15.67 -9.88 -3.37
N GLN A 127 16.31 -8.69 -3.30
CA GLN A 127 17.73 -8.58 -2.94
C GLN A 127 17.99 -8.99 -1.49
N PHE A 128 17.08 -8.63 -0.56
CA PHE A 128 17.18 -9.05 0.83
C PHE A 128 17.08 -10.57 0.99
N ARG A 129 16.15 -11.23 0.29
CA ARG A 129 15.98 -12.70 0.33
C ARG A 129 17.09 -13.47 -0.37
N ALA A 130 17.71 -12.88 -1.39
CA ALA A 130 18.84 -13.47 -2.10
C ALA A 130 20.17 -13.36 -1.32
N ALA A 131 20.21 -12.51 -0.28
CA ALA A 131 21.39 -12.32 0.55
C ALA A 131 21.65 -13.52 1.48
N SER A 132 22.90 -13.69 1.90
CA SER A 132 23.27 -14.77 2.82
C SER A 132 22.64 -14.58 4.20
N ASP A 133 22.59 -15.65 4.99
CA ASP A 133 22.08 -15.61 6.37
C ASP A 133 22.84 -14.58 7.22
N ASP A 134 24.17 -14.46 7.02
CA ASP A 134 25.00 -13.48 7.71
C ASP A 134 24.67 -12.04 7.31
N GLU A 135 24.40 -11.79 6.03
CA GLU A 135 23.97 -10.47 5.54
C GLU A 135 22.60 -10.12 6.10
N ARG A 136 21.65 -11.05 6.07
CA ARG A 136 20.31 -10.87 6.65
C ARG A 136 20.38 -10.67 8.15
N LEU A 137 21.21 -11.41 8.87
CA LEU A 137 21.43 -11.24 10.30
C LEU A 137 21.99 -9.85 10.63
N LYS A 138 22.94 -9.34 9.84
CA LYS A 138 23.46 -7.97 10.02
C LYS A 138 22.35 -6.92 9.89
N VAL A 139 21.42 -7.10 8.95
CA VAL A 139 20.24 -6.23 8.81
C VAL A 139 19.39 -6.31 10.08
N LEU A 140 19.12 -7.51 10.62
CA LEU A 140 18.34 -7.65 11.86
C LEU A 140 19.04 -6.98 13.05
N VAL A 141 20.35 -7.20 13.22
CA VAL A 141 21.13 -6.62 14.33
C VAL A 141 21.23 -5.09 14.22
N ALA A 142 21.23 -4.55 13.01
CA ALA A 142 21.23 -3.11 12.76
C ALA A 142 19.91 -2.42 13.14
N HIS A 143 18.82 -3.16 13.33
CA HIS A 143 17.56 -2.55 13.78
C HIS A 143 17.68 -2.14 15.25
N PRO A 144 17.42 -0.86 15.59
CA PRO A 144 17.44 -0.46 16.99
C PRO A 144 16.34 -1.18 17.75
N ASP A 145 16.64 -1.58 18.98
CA ASP A 145 15.71 -2.26 19.86
C ASP A 145 14.49 -1.38 20.17
N LEU A 146 13.35 -2.01 20.40
CA LEU A 146 12.11 -1.29 20.67
C LEU A 146 12.27 -0.36 21.88
N ALA A 147 12.94 -0.82 22.94
CA ALA A 147 13.19 -0.06 24.17
C ALA A 147 14.19 1.10 23.99
N GLY A 148 15.28 0.91 23.24
CA GLY A 148 16.21 1.99 22.89
C GLY A 148 15.58 3.03 21.97
N LYS A 149 14.69 2.64 21.04
CA LYS A 149 13.86 3.61 20.28
C LYS A 149 12.91 4.39 21.19
N LEU A 150 12.32 3.75 22.19
CA LEU A 150 11.44 4.39 23.18
C LEU A 150 12.20 5.38 24.08
N ALA A 151 13.43 5.04 24.48
CA ALA A 151 14.31 5.95 25.23
C ALA A 151 14.82 7.10 24.36
N ALA A 152 15.07 6.83 23.07
CA ALA A 152 15.55 7.80 22.11
C ALA A 152 14.44 8.60 21.40
N ALA A 153 13.16 8.32 21.65
CA ALA A 153 12.03 9.15 21.21
C ALA A 153 12.10 10.58 21.77
N LYS A 154 12.90 10.82 22.82
CA LYS A 154 13.28 12.18 23.28
C LYS A 154 14.38 12.85 22.45
N ARG A 155 15.03 12.16 21.50
CA ARG A 155 16.29 12.58 20.84
C ARG A 155 16.47 12.21 19.36
N LEU A 156 15.55 11.54 18.67
CA LEU A 156 15.77 11.04 17.29
C LEU A 156 14.81 11.58 16.21
N THR A 157 15.23 11.40 14.97
CA THR A 157 14.76 11.99 13.70
C THR A 157 13.29 11.70 13.36
N THR A 158 12.75 12.49 12.42
CA THR A 158 11.34 12.53 12.00
C THR A 158 10.75 11.18 11.55
N GLU A 159 11.56 10.31 10.94
CA GLU A 159 11.10 9.03 10.39
C GLU A 159 10.84 7.95 11.45
N SER A 160 11.70 7.88 12.49
CA SER A 160 11.53 6.91 13.60
C SER A 160 10.37 7.30 14.54
N THR A 161 10.14 8.60 14.69
CA THR A 161 9.08 9.16 15.56
C THR A 161 7.68 8.81 15.06
N ASN A 162 7.46 8.81 13.73
CA ASN A 162 6.16 8.53 13.13
C ASN A 162 5.76 7.04 13.17
N GLU A 163 6.73 6.13 13.26
CA GLU A 163 6.45 4.68 13.34
C GLU A 163 5.91 4.30 14.72
N GLN A 164 6.37 4.94 15.80
CA GLN A 164 6.06 4.54 17.18
C GLN A 164 4.84 5.23 17.80
N ALA A 165 4.58 6.49 17.43
CA ALA A 165 3.39 7.22 17.86
C ALA A 165 2.09 6.47 17.52
N SER A 166 2.11 5.68 16.44
CA SER A 166 0.95 4.91 15.97
C SER A 166 0.52 3.77 16.90
N ALA A 167 1.43 3.21 17.72
CA ALA A 167 1.11 2.10 18.64
C ALA A 167 0.97 2.54 20.10
N GLY A 168 1.06 3.84 20.40
CA GLY A 168 0.93 4.38 21.76
C GLY A 168 2.06 3.98 22.70
N LEU A 169 3.25 3.65 22.16
CA LEU A 169 4.40 3.26 22.96
C LEU A 169 5.10 4.48 23.59
N ASP A 170 4.82 5.68 23.09
CA ASP A 170 5.24 6.97 23.67
C ASP A 170 4.59 7.27 25.05
N LEU A 171 3.55 6.52 25.41
CA LEU A 171 2.78 6.67 26.66
C LEU A 171 3.00 5.52 27.67
N LEU A 172 4.09 4.76 27.53
CA LEU A 172 4.40 3.66 28.45
C LEU A 172 4.65 4.17 29.88
N THR A 173 4.13 3.44 30.87
CA THR A 173 4.52 3.65 32.27
C THR A 173 5.94 3.15 32.49
N ASP A 174 6.58 3.57 33.59
CA ASP A 174 7.93 3.10 33.94
C ASP A 174 7.99 1.57 34.13
N GLU A 175 6.96 0.98 34.74
CA GLU A 175 6.83 -0.48 34.91
C GLU A 175 6.71 -1.22 33.57
N GLU A 176 5.97 -0.65 32.62
CA GLU A 176 5.82 -1.24 31.29
C GLU A 176 7.13 -1.15 30.50
N ARG A 177 7.84 -0.02 30.62
CA ARG A 177 9.16 0.17 30.00
C ARG A 177 10.19 -0.82 30.55
N GLU A 178 10.19 -1.08 31.85
CA GLU A 178 11.03 -2.10 32.48
C GLU A 178 10.70 -3.51 31.94
N THR A 179 9.41 -3.84 31.84
CA THR A 179 8.94 -5.11 31.25
C THR A 179 9.43 -5.27 29.80
N PHE A 180 9.27 -4.25 28.95
CA PHE A 180 9.77 -4.29 27.58
C PHE A 180 11.30 -4.41 27.51
N THR A 181 12.02 -3.82 28.46
CA THR A 181 13.48 -3.88 28.52
C THR A 181 13.95 -5.29 28.88
N ASP A 182 13.33 -5.91 29.89
CA ASP A 182 13.61 -7.30 30.27
C ASP A 182 13.28 -8.29 29.14
N LEU A 183 12.11 -8.14 28.49
CA LEU A 183 11.72 -8.99 27.36
C LEU A 183 12.67 -8.85 26.17
N ASN A 184 13.13 -7.63 25.85
CA ASN A 184 14.15 -7.41 24.82
C ASN A 184 15.49 -8.05 25.19
N GLY A 185 15.90 -7.96 26.45
CA GLY A 185 17.11 -8.61 26.96
C GLY A 185 17.06 -10.12 26.76
N LYS A 186 15.99 -10.77 27.25
CA LYS A 186 15.75 -12.22 27.09
C LYS A 186 15.74 -12.63 25.62
N TYR A 187 15.05 -11.87 24.78
CA TYR A 187 14.94 -12.15 23.35
C TYR A 187 16.31 -12.06 22.66
N THR A 188 17.07 -10.99 22.92
CA THR A 188 18.39 -10.77 22.31
C THR A 188 19.39 -11.83 22.77
N THR A 189 19.38 -12.22 24.05
CA THR A 189 20.22 -13.31 24.55
C THR A 189 19.89 -14.65 23.90
N LYS A 190 18.61 -14.95 23.66
CA LYS A 190 18.19 -16.22 23.05
C LYS A 190 18.51 -16.29 21.56
N PHE A 191 18.18 -15.23 20.80
CA PHE A 191 18.21 -15.28 19.34
C PHE A 191 19.41 -14.56 18.71
N GLY A 192 20.07 -13.66 19.44
CA GLY A 192 21.26 -12.93 18.97
C GLY A 192 20.95 -11.71 18.10
N PHE A 193 19.70 -11.28 18.03
CA PHE A 193 19.24 -10.06 17.35
C PHE A 193 18.04 -9.46 18.11
N PRO A 194 17.76 -8.15 17.94
CA PRO A 194 16.69 -7.48 18.69
C PRO A 194 15.30 -7.91 18.23
N PHE A 195 14.29 -7.70 19.08
CA PHE A 195 12.91 -7.97 18.72
C PHE A 195 12.40 -6.94 17.70
N ILE A 196 12.02 -7.43 16.53
CA ILE A 196 11.55 -6.61 15.41
C ILE A 196 10.08 -6.90 15.15
N ILE A 197 9.25 -5.86 15.10
CA ILE A 197 7.82 -5.94 14.75
C ILE A 197 7.38 -4.66 14.04
N ALA A 198 6.48 -4.79 13.06
CA ALA A 198 5.87 -3.65 12.38
C ALA A 198 4.88 -2.94 13.32
N VAL A 199 5.35 -1.88 13.99
CA VAL A 199 4.61 -1.17 15.03
C VAL A 199 3.30 -0.57 14.50
N LYS A 200 3.26 -0.07 13.25
CA LYS A 200 2.03 0.48 12.63
C LYS A 200 0.88 -0.51 12.47
N ASP A 201 1.18 -1.82 12.45
CA ASP A 201 0.15 -2.87 12.35
C ASP A 201 -0.25 -3.43 13.72
N ASN A 202 0.32 -2.91 14.82
CA ASN A 202 0.23 -3.52 16.13
C ASN A 202 -0.15 -2.52 17.23
N THR A 203 -0.75 -3.05 18.28
CA THR A 203 -1.03 -2.32 19.52
C THR A 203 -0.06 -2.79 20.59
N LYS A 204 0.09 -2.02 21.67
CA LYS A 204 0.88 -2.44 22.84
C LYS A 204 0.55 -3.86 23.31
N ALA A 205 -0.74 -4.20 23.39
CA ALA A 205 -1.20 -5.52 23.81
C ALA A 205 -0.78 -6.62 22.82
N SER A 206 -0.91 -6.37 21.52
CA SER A 206 -0.49 -7.36 20.50
C SER A 206 1.04 -7.51 20.43
N ILE A 207 1.80 -6.46 20.73
CA ILE A 207 3.27 -6.54 20.83
C ILE A 207 3.68 -7.43 22.01
N LEU A 208 3.05 -7.27 23.19
CA LEU A 208 3.34 -8.12 24.35
C LEU A 208 2.97 -9.59 24.10
N ASP A 209 1.81 -9.85 23.49
CA ASP A 209 1.43 -11.19 23.06
C ASP A 209 2.44 -11.78 22.06
N ALA A 210 2.86 -10.98 21.08
CA ALA A 210 3.87 -11.38 20.11
C ALA A 210 5.22 -11.68 20.77
N PHE A 211 5.64 -10.93 21.80
CA PHE A 211 6.85 -11.24 22.58
C PHE A 211 6.75 -12.62 23.23
N ASN A 212 5.69 -12.87 23.98
CA ASN A 212 5.51 -14.13 24.70
C ASN A 212 5.48 -15.31 23.73
N ARG A 213 4.69 -15.22 22.66
CA ARG A 213 4.60 -16.27 21.63
C ARG A 213 5.92 -16.50 20.91
N ARG A 214 6.66 -15.44 20.55
CA ARG A 214 7.90 -15.55 19.78
C ARG A 214 9.08 -15.99 20.63
N LEU A 215 9.08 -15.71 21.93
CA LEU A 215 10.07 -16.25 22.86
C LEU A 215 10.01 -17.78 22.98
N GLU A 216 8.89 -18.42 22.63
CA GLU A 216 8.76 -19.89 22.59
C GLU A 216 9.34 -20.51 21.31
N ASN A 217 9.57 -19.73 20.24
CA ASN A 217 10.10 -20.23 18.98
C ASN A 217 11.54 -20.76 19.12
N ASP A 218 11.91 -21.66 18.21
CA ASP A 218 13.31 -21.96 17.91
C ASP A 218 13.96 -20.82 17.11
N ARG A 219 15.29 -20.86 16.99
CA ARG A 219 16.06 -19.78 16.36
C ARG A 219 15.79 -19.64 14.86
N GLU A 220 15.56 -20.74 14.15
CA GLU A 220 15.37 -20.73 12.69
C GLU A 220 14.02 -20.11 12.34
N ARG A 221 12.95 -20.56 12.98
CA ARG A 221 11.60 -20.01 12.84
C ARG A 221 11.55 -18.54 13.24
N GLU A 222 12.27 -18.17 14.29
CA GLU A 222 12.30 -16.78 14.74
C GLU A 222 13.07 -15.87 13.78
N PHE A 223 14.15 -16.37 13.18
CA PHE A 223 14.90 -15.66 12.16
C PHE A 223 14.03 -15.34 10.92
N GLU A 224 13.28 -16.34 10.43
CA GLU A 224 12.31 -16.13 9.34
C GLU A 224 11.22 -15.12 9.72
N THR A 225 10.70 -15.23 10.95
CA THR A 225 9.67 -14.32 11.47
C THR A 225 10.20 -12.88 11.54
N ALA A 226 11.42 -12.69 12.03
CA ALA A 226 12.06 -11.37 12.11
C ALA A 226 12.32 -10.79 10.71
N CYS A 227 12.80 -11.61 9.76
CA CYS A 227 12.97 -11.19 8.37
C CYS A 227 11.64 -10.74 7.74
N ALA A 228 10.55 -11.47 7.97
CA ALA A 228 9.23 -11.08 7.48
C ALA A 228 8.75 -9.76 8.09
N GLN A 229 9.07 -9.49 9.37
CA GLN A 229 8.75 -8.20 10.01
C GLN A 229 9.58 -7.05 9.41
N VAL A 230 10.86 -7.25 9.11
CA VAL A 230 11.68 -6.24 8.40
C VAL A 230 11.11 -5.96 7.02
N GLU A 231 10.72 -6.99 6.26
CA GLU A 231 10.07 -6.80 4.96
C GLU A 231 8.76 -6.01 5.10
N ARG A 232 7.97 -6.25 6.14
CA ARG A 232 6.73 -5.51 6.39
C ARG A 232 6.98 -4.06 6.75
N ILE A 233 7.98 -3.78 7.58
CA ILE A 233 8.40 -2.41 7.92
C ILE A 233 8.85 -1.66 6.65
N ALA A 234 9.69 -2.29 5.82
CA ALA A 234 10.13 -1.72 4.55
C ALA A 234 8.95 -1.37 3.63
N GLN A 235 7.93 -2.24 3.55
CA GLN A 235 6.72 -1.97 2.78
C GLN A 235 5.97 -0.73 3.30
N LEU A 236 5.82 -0.60 4.62
CA LEU A 236 5.13 0.52 5.25
C LEU A 236 5.88 1.85 5.07
N ARG A 237 7.22 1.81 5.07
CA ARG A 237 8.06 2.98 4.75
C ARG A 237 7.88 3.42 3.30
N LEU A 238 7.88 2.48 2.36
CA LEU A 238 7.67 2.77 0.94
C LEU A 238 6.28 3.33 0.65
N LYS A 239 5.22 2.80 1.28
CA LYS A 239 3.85 3.32 1.15
C LYS A 239 3.70 4.75 1.66
N ALA A 240 4.60 5.23 2.52
CA ALA A 240 4.59 6.61 2.98
C ALA A 240 5.26 7.57 1.98
N ILE A 241 6.03 7.05 1.01
CA ILE A 241 6.84 7.83 0.06
C ILE A 241 6.29 7.74 -1.36
N LEU A 242 5.78 6.58 -1.76
CA LEU A 242 5.36 6.26 -3.13
C LEU A 242 3.85 5.96 -3.19
N PRO A 243 3.22 6.19 -4.35
CA PRO A 243 1.86 5.73 -4.60
C PRO A 243 1.77 4.19 -4.59
N ASP A 244 0.58 3.66 -4.30
CA ASP A 244 0.30 2.22 -4.27
C ASP A 244 0.29 1.56 -5.67
#